data_AF-C5DIF7-F1
#
_entry.id   AF-C5DIF7-F1
#
_cell.length_a   1.000
_cell.length_b   1.000
_cell.length_c   1.000
_cell.angle_alpha   90.00
_cell.angle_beta   90.00
_cell.angle_gamma   90.00
#
_symmetry.space_group_name_H-M   'P 1'
#
loop_
_entity.id
_entity.type
_entity.pdbx_description
1 polymer ?
#
loop_
_entity_poly.entity_id
_entity_poly.type
_entity_poly.pdbx_seq_one_letter_code
_entity_poly.pdbx_strand_id
1 'polypeptide(L)'
;MIEPIIFFSKLAFRLPYSLVKAWVGGSLAELGSSKAVARVFLSEFAENLDPVTLRWVVNPVLRSVNVLSLWWLGAAGSDGRLRWLYKEEGAPVLLYVHGGGMCVDMFACSLGYLKLLKKEIGHLSIAIADYSLCARYPQAIEDVWTEYKKIIDEHKEVWLMGDSAGGNLGMNILQRCASDYTRFPEKCVLISPWLNVTKSETSFAHPGTDDYLTRNQLAMFKNVYAPNGSHQDPFLNIEANFDDGLWTTIMRHTKFIVLCGSDEILCPEIIRLCSKLAKIDEDRVKMCMEPRGVHCNTLLFDAWDPYAEHSSFPEILRFLRSDFYEKA
;
A
#
# COMPACT_ATOMS: atom_id res chain seq x y z
N MET A 1 -3.45 -7.89 29.31
CA MET A 1 -3.90 -6.51 29.65
C MET A 1 -2.76 -5.55 29.98
N ILE A 2 -1.53 -6.04 30.25
CA ILE A 2 -0.37 -5.17 30.55
C ILE A 2 0.28 -4.62 29.26
N GLU A 3 0.23 -5.36 28.14
CA GLU A 3 0.91 -4.99 26.88
C GLU A 3 0.52 -3.60 26.33
N PRO A 4 -0.76 -3.20 26.28
CA PRO A 4 -1.12 -1.84 25.84
C PRO A 4 -0.54 -0.75 26.75
N ILE A 5 -0.51 -0.98 28.06
CA ILE A 5 0.05 -0.03 29.03
C ILE A 5 1.56 0.12 28.80
N ILE A 6 2.26 -1.01 28.56
CA ILE A 6 3.68 -1.00 28.21
C ILE A 6 3.90 -0.23 26.91
N PHE A 7 3.11 -0.48 25.87
CA PHE A 7 3.19 0.22 24.59
C PHE A 7 3.09 1.74 24.76
N PHE A 8 2.00 2.24 25.35
CA PHE A 8 1.79 3.68 25.52
C PHE A 8 2.82 4.32 26.46
N SER A 9 3.28 3.59 27.48
CA SER A 9 4.36 4.08 28.35
C SER A 9 5.67 4.28 27.58
N LYS A 10 6.09 3.29 26.76
CA LYS A 10 7.29 3.41 25.92
C LYS A 10 7.18 4.57 24.94
N LEU A 11 6.04 4.70 24.27
CA LEU A 11 5.81 5.78 23.31
C LEU A 11 5.89 7.16 23.98
N ALA A 12 5.28 7.33 25.16
CA ALA A 12 5.28 8.59 25.90
C ALA A 12 6.69 9.06 26.32
N PHE A 13 7.58 8.12 26.66
CA PHE A 13 8.96 8.44 27.06
C PHE A 13 9.92 8.56 25.86
N ARG A 14 9.78 7.71 24.84
CA ARG A 14 10.74 7.66 23.72
C ARG A 14 10.47 8.69 22.65
N LEU A 15 9.21 9.01 22.34
CA LEU A 15 8.88 9.96 21.28
C LEU A 15 9.52 11.35 21.52
N PRO A 16 9.44 11.96 22.71
CA PRO A 16 10.14 13.22 22.98
C PRO A 16 11.66 13.12 22.82
N TYR A 17 12.26 12.02 23.30
CA TYR A 17 13.70 11.78 23.18
C TYR A 17 14.13 11.68 21.72
N SER A 18 13.40 10.91 20.91
CA SER A 18 13.72 10.69 19.50
C SER A 18 13.52 11.94 18.65
N LEU A 19 12.52 12.78 18.97
CA LEU A 19 12.37 14.10 18.35
C LEU A 19 13.56 15.02 18.66
N VAL A 20 14.02 15.05 19.92
CA VAL A 20 15.20 15.84 20.31
C VAL A 20 16.47 15.31 19.62
N LYS A 21 16.64 13.98 19.58
CA LYS A 21 17.78 13.36 18.89
C LYS A 21 17.78 13.67 17.40
N ALA A 22 16.64 13.60 16.74
CA ALA A 22 16.49 13.94 15.31
C ALA A 22 16.79 15.42 15.04
N TRP A 23 16.41 16.32 15.97
CA TRP A 23 16.72 17.75 15.90
C TRP A 23 18.22 18.02 16.04
N VAL A 24 18.86 17.45 17.06
CA VAL A 24 20.31 17.62 17.31
C VAL A 24 21.15 16.99 16.20
N GLY A 25 20.69 15.89 15.60
CA GLY A 25 21.37 15.19 14.50
C GLY A 25 21.20 15.82 13.12
N GLY A 26 20.51 16.97 12.98
CA GLY A 26 20.34 17.69 11.71
C GLY A 26 19.26 17.14 10.76
N SER A 27 18.71 15.95 11.00
CA SER A 27 17.71 15.32 10.13
C SER A 27 16.40 16.13 9.97
N LEU A 28 16.03 16.92 10.98
CA LEU A 28 14.85 17.80 10.90
C LEU A 28 15.02 18.94 9.87
N ALA A 29 16.25 19.34 9.56
CA ALA A 29 16.56 20.38 8.59
C ALA A 29 16.63 19.85 7.15
N GLU A 30 17.06 18.60 6.95
CA GLU A 30 17.27 18.00 5.62
C GLU A 30 15.97 17.62 4.89
N LEU A 31 14.95 17.15 5.62
CA LEU A 31 13.69 16.66 5.05
C LEU A 31 12.51 17.64 5.19
N GLY A 32 12.75 18.80 5.82
CA GLY A 32 11.71 19.70 6.29
C GLY A 32 11.09 19.22 7.61
N SER A 33 10.76 20.17 8.49
CA SER A 33 10.37 19.88 9.88
C SER A 33 9.14 18.99 10.02
N SER A 34 8.13 19.14 9.16
CA SER A 34 6.90 18.33 9.20
C SER A 34 7.11 16.89 8.77
N LYS A 35 7.85 16.65 7.67
CA LYS A 35 8.14 15.29 7.18
C LYS A 35 9.03 14.53 8.15
N ALA A 36 10.02 15.22 8.71
CA ALA A 36 10.93 14.60 9.67
C ALA A 36 10.24 14.27 11.00
N VAL A 37 9.32 15.11 11.49
CA VAL A 37 8.47 14.79 12.66
C VAL A 37 7.56 13.60 12.38
N ALA A 38 6.89 13.56 11.22
CA ALA A 38 6.04 12.43 10.83
C ALA A 38 6.84 11.13 10.78
N ARG A 39 8.05 11.17 10.22
CA ARG A 39 8.96 10.03 10.15
C ARG A 39 9.37 9.52 11.53
N VAL A 40 9.78 10.41 12.45
CA VAL A 40 10.13 10.03 13.83
C VAL A 40 8.93 9.39 14.56
N PHE A 41 7.74 9.97 14.40
CA PHE A 41 6.52 9.41 15.00
C PHE A 41 6.22 8.01 14.47
N LEU A 42 6.27 7.83 13.14
CA LEU A 42 6.05 6.54 12.49
C LEU A 42 7.09 5.50 12.94
N SER A 43 8.36 5.87 13.02
CA SER A 43 9.45 5.01 13.53
C SER A 43 9.25 4.59 14.99
N GLU A 44 8.80 5.50 15.86
CA GLU A 44 8.57 5.16 17.27
C GLU A 44 7.33 4.26 17.46
N PHE A 45 6.26 4.55 16.73
CA PHE A 45 5.08 3.67 16.72
C PHE A 45 5.48 2.29 16.21
N ALA A 46 6.26 2.26 15.13
CA ALA A 46 6.78 1.08 14.48
C ALA A 46 7.58 0.15 15.41
N GLU A 47 8.55 0.70 16.14
CA GLU A 47 9.46 -0.08 16.98
C GLU A 47 8.81 -0.68 18.22
N ASN A 48 7.70 -0.09 18.69
CA ASN A 48 7.12 -0.45 19.98
C ASN A 48 5.82 -1.25 19.86
N LEU A 49 5.17 -1.27 18.70
CA LEU A 49 3.86 -1.91 18.50
C LEU A 49 3.93 -3.44 18.60
N ASP A 50 3.15 -4.02 19.50
CA ASP A 50 3.00 -5.48 19.65
C ASP A 50 1.66 -6.00 19.07
N PRO A 51 1.58 -7.30 18.69
CA PRO A 51 0.38 -7.87 18.09
C PRO A 51 -0.89 -7.81 18.94
N VAL A 52 -0.78 -7.87 20.27
CA VAL A 52 -1.95 -7.87 21.17
C VAL A 52 -2.52 -6.47 21.24
N THR A 53 -1.68 -5.46 21.47
CA THR A 53 -2.06 -4.06 21.45
C THR A 53 -2.60 -3.66 20.09
N LEU A 54 -1.98 -4.12 19.01
CA LEU A 54 -2.43 -3.87 17.65
C LEU A 54 -3.88 -4.36 17.43
N ARG A 55 -4.14 -5.63 17.76
CA ARG A 55 -5.44 -6.28 17.51
C ARG A 55 -6.55 -5.71 18.38
N TRP A 56 -6.30 -5.49 19.66
CA TRP A 56 -7.34 -5.22 20.65
C TRP A 56 -7.49 -3.75 21.04
N VAL A 57 -6.54 -2.90 20.66
CA VAL A 57 -6.57 -1.47 21.02
C VAL A 57 -6.43 -0.60 19.78
N VAL A 58 -5.32 -0.72 19.06
CA VAL A 58 -5.04 0.16 17.92
C VAL A 58 -6.08 0.00 16.82
N ASN A 59 -6.34 -1.21 16.35
CA ASN A 59 -7.32 -1.43 15.27
C ASN A 59 -8.75 -1.01 15.64
N PRO A 60 -9.29 -1.33 16.83
CA PRO A 60 -10.60 -0.81 17.24
C PRO A 60 -10.68 0.72 17.31
N VAL A 61 -9.61 1.38 17.78
CA VAL A 61 -9.54 2.85 17.83
C VAL A 61 -9.48 3.42 16.41
N LEU A 62 -8.56 2.92 15.57
CA LEU A 62 -8.45 3.34 14.17
C LEU A 62 -9.77 3.11 13.44
N ARG A 63 -10.41 1.96 13.64
CA ARG A 63 -11.72 1.65 13.06
C ARG A 63 -12.76 2.70 13.40
N SER A 64 -12.81 3.13 14.66
CA SER A 64 -13.74 4.15 15.13
C SER A 64 -13.44 5.51 14.49
N VAL A 65 -12.17 5.90 14.46
CA VAL A 65 -11.70 7.13 13.80
C VAL A 65 -12.00 7.12 12.31
N ASN A 66 -11.82 5.97 11.65
CA ASN A 66 -12.03 5.75 10.23
C ASN A 66 -13.50 5.86 9.84
N VAL A 67 -14.40 5.28 10.65
CA VAL A 67 -15.86 5.44 10.47
C VAL A 67 -16.26 6.91 10.62
N LEU A 68 -15.78 7.59 11.66
CA LEU A 68 -16.07 9.01 11.87
C LEU A 68 -15.51 9.88 10.74
N SER A 69 -14.32 9.57 10.26
CA SER A 69 -13.67 10.28 9.16
C SER A 69 -14.46 10.11 7.86
N LEU A 70 -14.88 8.90 7.51
CA LEU A 70 -15.72 8.68 6.32
C LEU A 70 -17.07 9.37 6.43
N TRP A 71 -17.70 9.34 7.61
CA TRP A 71 -18.95 10.06 7.87
C TRP A 71 -18.77 11.57 7.69
N TRP A 72 -17.72 12.16 8.27
CA TRP A 72 -17.40 13.59 8.12
C TRP A 72 -17.16 13.98 6.66
N LEU A 73 -16.66 13.05 5.85
CA LEU A 73 -16.38 13.26 4.43
C LEU A 73 -17.57 13.03 3.50
N GLY A 74 -18.74 12.67 4.04
CA GLY A 74 -19.92 12.37 3.24
C GLY A 74 -19.70 11.19 2.29
N ALA A 75 -18.88 10.21 2.71
CA ALA A 75 -18.63 9.01 1.93
C ALA A 75 -19.94 8.34 1.50
N ALA A 76 -19.98 7.78 0.30
CA ALA A 76 -21.19 7.28 -0.38
C ALA A 76 -21.79 5.98 0.23
N GLY A 77 -21.32 5.57 1.41
CA GLY A 77 -21.82 4.42 2.16
C GLY A 77 -20.93 3.18 2.05
N SER A 78 -21.41 2.07 2.62
CA SER A 78 -20.75 0.77 2.55
C SER A 78 -21.64 -0.25 1.84
N ASP A 79 -21.03 -1.09 1.00
CA ASP A 79 -21.67 -2.25 0.38
C ASP A 79 -20.81 -3.49 0.65
N GLY A 80 -21.30 -4.39 1.51
CA GLY A 80 -20.47 -5.48 2.03
C GLY A 80 -19.20 -4.94 2.69
N ARG A 81 -18.03 -5.33 2.16
CA ARG A 81 -16.71 -4.84 2.61
C ARG A 81 -16.14 -3.74 1.71
N LEU A 82 -16.94 -3.13 0.84
CA LEU A 82 -16.55 -1.94 0.11
C LEU A 82 -16.99 -0.69 0.86
N ARG A 83 -16.06 0.23 1.07
CA ARG A 83 -16.34 1.59 1.56
C ARG A 83 -16.20 2.54 0.39
N TRP A 84 -17.33 3.07 -0.08
CA TRP A 84 -17.34 4.01 -1.19
C TRP A 84 -16.98 5.40 -0.70
N LEU A 85 -15.82 5.92 -1.12
CA LEU A 85 -15.48 7.32 -0.89
C LEU A 85 -16.23 8.21 -1.88
N TYR A 86 -16.30 7.77 -3.14
CA TYR A 86 -17.06 8.39 -4.22
C TYR A 86 -17.70 7.30 -5.08
N LYS A 87 -18.99 7.43 -5.40
CA LYS A 87 -19.70 6.54 -6.33
C LYS A 87 -20.44 7.40 -7.35
N GLU A 88 -19.98 7.36 -8.59
CA GLU A 88 -20.54 8.09 -9.73
C GLU A 88 -20.98 7.10 -10.81
N GLU A 89 -22.20 7.29 -11.32
CA GLU A 89 -22.75 6.44 -12.38
C GLU A 89 -21.95 6.59 -13.68
N GLY A 90 -21.59 5.48 -14.31
CA GLY A 90 -20.83 5.48 -15.57
C GLY A 90 -19.32 5.75 -15.44
N ALA A 91 -18.84 6.13 -14.25
CA ALA A 91 -17.41 6.39 -14.03
C ALA A 91 -16.58 5.09 -13.94
N PRO A 92 -15.28 5.12 -14.31
CA PRO A 92 -14.33 4.09 -13.91
C PRO A 92 -14.30 3.94 -12.39
N VAL A 93 -14.05 2.73 -11.90
CA VAL A 93 -13.89 2.46 -10.47
C VAL A 93 -12.44 2.20 -10.13
N LEU A 94 -11.86 3.01 -9.25
CA LEU A 94 -10.60 2.71 -8.58
C LEU A 94 -10.89 1.92 -7.29
N LEU A 95 -10.57 0.63 -7.30
CA LEU A 95 -10.51 -0.18 -6.09
C LEU A 95 -9.17 0.07 -5.39
N TYR A 96 -9.21 0.75 -4.26
CA TYR A 96 -8.08 0.98 -3.40
C TYR A 96 -7.98 -0.09 -2.31
N VAL A 97 -6.83 -0.76 -2.23
CA VAL A 97 -6.51 -1.76 -1.21
C VAL A 97 -5.39 -1.19 -0.34
N HIS A 98 -5.72 -0.86 0.91
CA HIS A 98 -4.79 -0.14 1.77
C HIS A 98 -3.65 -1.02 2.31
N GLY A 99 -2.52 -0.40 2.64
CA GLY A 99 -1.37 -1.03 3.32
C GLY A 99 -1.56 -1.25 4.82
N GLY A 100 -0.46 -1.40 5.55
CA GLY A 100 -0.48 -1.69 7.00
C GLY A 100 -0.20 -3.17 7.34
N GLY A 101 0.56 -3.87 6.50
CA GLY A 101 1.02 -5.24 6.80
C GLY A 101 -0.09 -6.29 6.91
N MET A 102 -1.27 -6.03 6.32
CA MET A 102 -2.52 -6.78 6.53
C MET A 102 -2.97 -6.84 8.01
N CYS A 103 -2.39 -6.00 8.87
CA CYS A 103 -2.57 -6.05 10.31
C CYS A 103 -3.04 -4.71 10.90
N VAL A 104 -2.87 -3.59 10.20
CA VAL A 104 -3.19 -2.23 10.70
C VAL A 104 -4.14 -1.52 9.75
N ASP A 105 -5.19 -0.89 10.29
CA ASP A 105 -6.18 -0.14 9.51
C ASP A 105 -5.66 1.25 9.10
N MET A 106 -4.84 1.31 8.05
CA MET A 106 -4.09 2.51 7.65
C MET A 106 -4.71 3.33 6.52
N PHE A 107 -5.92 2.99 6.03
CA PHE A 107 -6.46 3.68 4.84
C PHE A 107 -6.68 5.19 5.04
N ALA A 108 -6.88 5.66 6.28
CA ALA A 108 -7.09 7.07 6.57
C ALA A 108 -5.91 7.95 6.11
N CYS A 109 -4.69 7.42 6.15
CA CYS A 109 -3.49 8.10 5.65
C CYS A 109 -3.60 8.43 4.15
N SER A 110 -4.36 7.63 3.41
CA SER A 110 -4.50 7.74 1.96
C SER A 110 -5.69 8.61 1.54
N LEU A 111 -6.58 8.99 2.46
CA LEU A 111 -7.79 9.76 2.14
C LEU A 111 -7.46 11.12 1.50
N GLY A 112 -6.41 11.81 1.97
CA GLY A 112 -5.98 13.07 1.36
C GLY A 112 -5.58 12.87 -0.11
N TYR A 113 -4.77 11.84 -0.37
CA TYR A 113 -4.32 11.49 -1.71
C TYR A 113 -5.47 11.05 -2.63
N LEU A 114 -6.37 10.19 -2.16
CA LEU A 114 -7.53 9.71 -2.95
C LEU A 114 -8.49 10.85 -3.31
N LYS A 115 -8.70 11.82 -2.41
CA LYS A 115 -9.48 13.02 -2.71
C LYS A 115 -8.83 13.89 -3.76
N LEU A 116 -7.52 14.09 -3.65
CA LEU A 116 -6.78 14.84 -4.65
C LEU A 116 -6.86 14.14 -6.01
N LEU A 117 -6.72 12.82 -6.03
CA LEU A 117 -6.86 12.01 -7.23
C LEU A 117 -8.26 12.15 -7.85
N LYS A 118 -9.32 12.05 -7.04
CA LYS A 118 -10.70 12.30 -7.46
C LYS A 118 -10.87 13.69 -8.08
N LYS A 119 -10.34 14.72 -7.42
CA LYS A 119 -10.43 16.11 -7.87
C LYS A 119 -9.78 16.31 -9.24
N GLU A 120 -8.61 15.72 -9.44
CA GLU A 120 -7.84 15.87 -10.68
C GLU A 120 -8.36 14.99 -11.82
N ILE A 121 -8.78 13.76 -11.54
CA ILE A 121 -9.33 12.87 -12.59
C ILE A 121 -10.75 13.29 -12.99
N GLY A 122 -11.54 13.83 -12.06
CA GLY A 122 -12.93 14.21 -12.34
C GLY A 122 -13.84 12.99 -12.25
N HIS A 123 -14.32 12.47 -13.36
CA HIS A 123 -15.31 11.39 -13.40
C HIS A 123 -14.70 10.05 -12.97
N LEU A 124 -14.74 9.76 -11.66
CA LEU A 124 -14.06 8.62 -11.05
C LEU A 124 -14.80 8.18 -9.78
N SER A 125 -15.13 6.90 -9.70
CA SER A 125 -15.56 6.26 -8.46
C SER A 125 -14.34 5.73 -7.70
N ILE A 126 -14.34 5.83 -6.37
CA ILE A 126 -13.27 5.31 -5.51
C ILE A 126 -13.90 4.46 -4.41
N ALA A 127 -13.56 3.18 -4.40
CA ALA A 127 -13.96 2.23 -3.38
C ALA A 127 -12.74 1.73 -2.61
N ILE A 128 -12.86 1.60 -1.29
CA ILE A 128 -11.81 1.10 -0.41
C ILE A 128 -12.19 -0.30 0.04
N ALA A 129 -11.29 -1.27 -0.15
CA ALA A 129 -11.48 -2.64 0.34
C ALA A 129 -11.25 -2.73 1.86
N ASP A 130 -12.29 -3.07 2.60
CA ASP A 130 -12.31 -3.23 4.06
C ASP A 130 -12.06 -4.71 4.44
N TYR A 131 -10.86 -5.19 4.11
CA TYR A 131 -10.47 -6.59 4.32
C TYR A 131 -10.15 -6.89 5.80
N SER A 132 -10.23 -8.16 6.19
CA SER A 132 -10.00 -8.57 7.59
C SER A 132 -8.54 -8.40 7.99
N LEU A 133 -8.30 -7.56 9.00
CA LEU A 133 -6.98 -7.31 9.58
C LEU A 133 -6.61 -8.34 10.63
N CYS A 134 -5.32 -8.68 10.70
CA CYS A 134 -4.77 -9.72 11.59
C CYS A 134 -5.42 -11.11 11.40
N ALA A 135 -6.18 -11.31 10.31
CA ALA A 135 -6.67 -12.62 9.92
C ALA A 135 -5.53 -13.43 9.34
N ARG A 136 -5.57 -14.75 9.53
CA ARG A 136 -4.55 -15.63 8.95
C ARG A 136 -4.71 -15.70 7.44
N TYR A 137 -3.59 -15.73 6.73
CA TYR A 137 -3.52 -16.07 5.31
C TYR A 137 -4.34 -17.35 5.02
N PRO A 138 -5.20 -17.39 3.98
CA PRO A 138 -5.36 -16.38 2.91
C PRO A 138 -6.55 -15.41 3.07
N GLN A 139 -7.13 -15.25 4.27
CA GLN A 139 -8.43 -14.55 4.43
C GLN A 139 -8.49 -13.14 3.82
N ALA A 140 -7.44 -12.33 3.97
CA ALA A 140 -7.42 -10.97 3.41
C ALA A 140 -7.52 -10.99 1.86
N ILE A 141 -6.92 -11.98 1.21
CA ILE A 141 -7.01 -12.16 -0.25
C ILE A 141 -8.45 -12.52 -0.63
N GLU A 142 -9.09 -13.44 0.10
CA GLU A 142 -10.48 -13.84 -0.17
C GLU A 142 -11.46 -12.69 0.00
N ASP A 143 -11.23 -11.84 1.00
CA ASP A 143 -12.06 -10.66 1.23
C ASP A 143 -11.96 -9.66 0.08
N VAL A 144 -10.74 -9.31 -0.35
CA VAL A 144 -10.54 -8.38 -1.48
C VAL A 144 -11.05 -9.01 -2.79
N TRP A 145 -10.83 -10.31 -3.01
CA TRP A 145 -11.31 -11.03 -4.19
C TRP A 145 -12.83 -11.03 -4.29
N THR A 146 -13.52 -11.26 -3.19
CA THR A 146 -14.99 -11.25 -3.14
C THR A 146 -15.54 -9.89 -3.57
N GLU A 147 -14.95 -8.80 -3.08
CA GLU A 147 -15.41 -7.45 -3.42
C GLU A 147 -14.98 -7.01 -4.83
N TYR A 148 -13.79 -7.42 -5.28
CA TYR A 148 -13.34 -7.17 -6.65
C TYR A 148 -14.31 -7.78 -7.67
N LYS A 149 -14.78 -9.01 -7.45
CA LYS A 149 -15.77 -9.67 -8.32
C LYS A 149 -17.05 -8.84 -8.47
N LYS A 150 -17.58 -8.29 -7.38
CA LYS A 150 -18.76 -7.41 -7.44
C LYS A 150 -18.51 -6.18 -8.30
N ILE A 151 -17.34 -5.54 -8.13
CA ILE A 151 -16.99 -4.34 -8.90
C ILE A 151 -16.90 -4.67 -10.40
N ILE A 152 -16.27 -5.78 -10.78
CA ILE A 152 -16.16 -6.12 -12.21
C ILE A 152 -17.48 -6.53 -12.86
N ASP A 153 -18.46 -7.00 -12.07
CA ASP A 153 -19.81 -7.32 -12.54
C ASP A 153 -20.66 -6.06 -12.74
N GLU A 154 -20.46 -5.03 -11.90
CA GLU A 154 -21.26 -3.79 -11.91
C GLU A 154 -20.68 -2.68 -12.80
N HIS A 155 -19.36 -2.64 -13.02
CA HIS A 155 -18.67 -1.52 -13.65
C HIS A 155 -17.83 -1.95 -14.84
N LYS A 156 -17.84 -1.19 -15.94
CA LYS A 156 -17.12 -1.56 -17.17
C LYS A 156 -15.61 -1.32 -17.13
N GLU A 157 -15.15 -0.36 -16.35
CA GLU A 157 -13.72 0.00 -16.24
C GLU A 157 -13.32 -0.03 -14.77
N VAL A 158 -12.29 -0.81 -14.46
CA VAL A 158 -11.86 -1.09 -13.09
C VAL A 158 -10.35 -0.94 -13.00
N TRP A 159 -9.92 -0.03 -12.15
CA TRP A 159 -8.52 0.17 -11.83
C TRP A 159 -8.25 -0.32 -10.43
N LEU A 160 -7.04 -0.82 -10.23
CA LEU A 160 -6.57 -1.28 -8.94
C LEU A 160 -5.47 -0.34 -8.44
N MET A 161 -5.53 0.02 -7.17
CA MET A 161 -4.45 0.75 -6.51
C MET A 161 -4.20 0.14 -5.15
N GLY A 162 -2.94 -0.14 -4.82
CA GLY A 162 -2.61 -0.67 -3.52
C GLY A 162 -1.22 -0.24 -3.07
N ASP A 163 -1.09 0.01 -1.77
CA ASP A 163 0.18 0.39 -1.15
C ASP A 163 0.69 -0.69 -0.20
N SER A 164 2.00 -0.91 -0.13
CA SER A 164 2.59 -1.84 0.84
C SER A 164 1.97 -3.24 0.72
N ALA A 165 1.45 -3.77 1.84
CA ALA A 165 0.61 -4.96 1.89
C ALA A 165 -0.61 -4.93 0.95
N GLY A 166 -1.25 -3.78 0.77
CA GLY A 166 -2.34 -3.61 -0.17
C GLY A 166 -1.91 -3.77 -1.64
N GLY A 167 -0.66 -3.41 -1.95
CA GLY A 167 -0.04 -3.70 -3.25
C GLY A 167 0.13 -5.22 -3.47
N ASN A 168 0.54 -5.96 -2.43
CA ASN A 168 0.59 -7.43 -2.46
C ASN A 168 -0.79 -8.04 -2.71
N LEU A 169 -1.80 -7.60 -1.95
CA LEU A 169 -3.18 -8.06 -2.12
C LEU A 169 -3.70 -7.72 -3.51
N GLY A 170 -3.41 -6.53 -4.03
CA GLY A 170 -3.77 -6.13 -5.39
C GLY A 170 -3.16 -7.04 -6.45
N MET A 171 -1.87 -7.37 -6.34
CA MET A 171 -1.24 -8.34 -7.25
C MET A 171 -1.83 -9.75 -7.10
N ASN A 172 -2.24 -10.16 -5.91
CA ASN A 172 -2.97 -11.42 -5.71
C ASN A 172 -4.31 -11.45 -6.46
N ILE A 173 -5.02 -10.33 -6.55
CA ILE A 173 -6.23 -10.21 -7.37
C ILE A 173 -5.92 -10.48 -8.85
N LEU A 174 -4.81 -9.98 -9.37
CA LEU A 174 -4.40 -10.24 -10.76
C LEU A 174 -4.11 -11.73 -11.00
N GLN A 175 -3.45 -12.41 -10.06
CA GLN A 175 -3.24 -13.86 -10.12
C GLN A 175 -4.58 -14.62 -10.09
N ARG A 176 -5.54 -14.16 -9.25
CA ARG A 176 -6.90 -14.71 -9.19
C ARG A 176 -7.70 -14.51 -10.48
N CYS A 177 -7.60 -13.34 -11.12
CA CYS A 177 -8.23 -13.11 -12.42
C CYS A 177 -7.78 -14.13 -13.47
N ALA A 178 -6.48 -14.46 -13.48
CA ALA A 178 -5.93 -15.46 -14.38
C ALA A 178 -6.36 -16.89 -14.04
N SER A 179 -6.42 -17.26 -12.75
CA SER A 179 -6.84 -18.60 -12.34
C SER A 179 -8.33 -18.85 -12.54
N ASP A 180 -9.15 -17.83 -12.29
CA ASP A 180 -10.61 -17.93 -12.30
C ASP A 180 -11.21 -17.49 -13.66
N TYR A 181 -10.36 -17.15 -14.63
CA TYR A 181 -10.72 -16.68 -15.98
C TYR A 181 -11.72 -15.51 -15.97
N THR A 182 -11.53 -14.56 -15.04
CA THR A 182 -12.39 -13.37 -14.93
C THR A 182 -11.78 -12.18 -15.65
N ARG A 183 -12.53 -11.07 -15.71
CA ARG A 183 -12.01 -9.80 -16.21
C ARG A 183 -10.89 -9.30 -15.29
N PHE A 184 -9.84 -8.75 -15.91
CA PHE A 184 -8.73 -8.09 -15.25
C PHE A 184 -9.01 -6.58 -15.09
N PRO A 185 -8.41 -5.90 -14.12
CA PRO A 185 -8.46 -4.45 -14.09
C PRO A 185 -7.54 -3.90 -15.19
N GLU A 186 -7.94 -2.83 -15.87
CA GLU A 186 -7.16 -2.29 -16.99
C GLU A 186 -5.85 -1.63 -16.51
N LYS A 187 -5.84 -1.15 -15.27
CA LYS A 187 -4.72 -0.40 -14.69
C LYS A 187 -4.44 -0.86 -13.26
N CYS A 188 -3.16 -0.98 -12.92
CA CYS A 188 -2.70 -1.29 -11.58
C CYS A 188 -1.64 -0.28 -11.12
N VAL A 189 -1.93 0.46 -10.04
CA VAL A 189 -1.01 1.38 -9.36
C VAL A 189 -0.50 0.71 -8.09
N LEU A 190 0.79 0.42 -8.04
CA LEU A 190 1.44 -0.19 -6.88
C LEU A 190 2.33 0.84 -6.21
N ILE A 191 2.07 1.16 -4.95
CA ILE A 191 2.89 2.08 -4.17
C ILE A 191 3.67 1.29 -3.13
N SER A 192 4.99 1.25 -3.24
CA SER A 192 5.84 0.58 -2.25
C SER A 192 5.39 -0.87 -1.94
N PRO A 193 5.04 -1.71 -2.94
CA PRO A 193 4.38 -2.98 -2.67
C PRO A 193 5.28 -3.94 -1.88
N TRP A 194 4.70 -4.66 -0.91
CA TRP A 194 5.41 -5.68 -0.13
C TRP A 194 5.33 -7.05 -0.81
N LEU A 195 6.37 -7.44 -1.54
CA LEU A 195 6.28 -8.51 -2.53
C LEU A 195 6.66 -9.88 -1.98
N ASN A 196 7.51 -9.94 -0.96
CA ASN A 196 7.99 -11.18 -0.37
C ASN A 196 7.68 -11.26 1.14
N VAL A 197 6.44 -11.68 1.48
CA VAL A 197 5.93 -11.68 2.86
C VAL A 197 6.74 -12.57 3.80
N THR A 198 7.19 -13.73 3.32
CA THR A 198 7.86 -14.73 4.17
C THR A 198 9.37 -14.53 4.27
N LYS A 199 9.93 -13.64 3.45
CA LYS A 199 11.38 -13.42 3.40
C LYS A 199 11.81 -12.61 4.62
N SER A 200 12.51 -13.25 5.55
CA SER A 200 13.26 -12.53 6.57
C SER A 200 14.56 -12.04 5.92
N GLU A 201 14.65 -10.78 5.51
CA GLU A 201 15.95 -10.25 5.04
C GLU A 201 16.90 -10.05 6.23
N THR A 202 17.51 -11.14 6.69
CA THR A 202 18.74 -11.15 7.50
C THR A 202 19.99 -11.04 6.62
N SER A 203 19.87 -11.21 5.29
CA SER A 203 21.03 -11.50 4.42
C SER A 203 21.62 -10.33 3.65
N PHE A 204 21.04 -9.12 3.70
CA PHE A 204 21.73 -7.93 3.21
C PHE A 204 21.59 -6.83 4.24
N ALA A 205 22.57 -6.70 5.14
CA ALA A 205 22.76 -5.42 5.80
C ALA A 205 23.04 -4.39 4.69
N HIS A 206 22.04 -3.58 4.33
CA HIS A 206 22.33 -2.22 3.91
C HIS A 206 22.39 -1.42 5.21
N PRO A 207 23.59 -1.07 5.69
CA PRO A 207 23.69 -0.08 6.74
C PRO A 207 23.06 1.21 6.21
N GLY A 208 22.05 1.74 6.90
CA GLY A 208 21.58 3.11 6.69
C GLY A 208 20.42 3.33 5.70
N THR A 209 19.48 2.39 5.53
CA THR A 209 18.19 2.77 4.94
C THR A 209 17.48 3.71 5.91
N ASP A 210 17.26 4.94 5.46
CA ASP A 210 16.58 6.00 6.17
C ASP A 210 15.03 5.79 6.13
N ASP A 211 14.55 4.58 6.39
CA ASP A 211 13.12 4.24 6.35
C ASP A 211 12.50 4.20 7.76
N TYR A 212 11.20 4.49 7.88
CA TYR A 212 10.47 4.27 9.13
C TYR A 212 9.97 2.82 9.24
N LEU A 213 9.78 2.13 8.10
CA LEU A 213 9.41 0.72 8.10
C LEU A 213 10.64 -0.12 8.44
N THR A 214 10.54 -0.92 9.49
CA THR A 214 11.66 -1.73 9.98
C THR A 214 11.48 -3.22 9.67
N ARG A 215 12.59 -3.96 9.67
CA ARG A 215 12.58 -5.43 9.53
C ARG A 215 11.80 -6.11 10.65
N ASN A 216 11.88 -5.57 11.86
CA ASN A 216 11.17 -6.11 13.01
C ASN A 216 9.66 -6.00 12.82
N GLN A 217 9.18 -4.91 12.22
CA GLN A 217 7.77 -4.78 11.86
C GLN A 217 7.36 -5.74 10.74
N LEU A 218 8.14 -5.84 9.67
CA LEU A 218 7.86 -6.80 8.60
C LEU A 218 7.79 -8.22 9.15
N ALA A 219 8.71 -8.59 10.05
CA ALA A 219 8.69 -9.88 10.74
C ALA A 219 7.46 -10.04 11.65
N MET A 220 7.06 -8.99 12.38
CA MET A 220 5.84 -8.98 13.20
C MET A 220 4.59 -9.19 12.34
N PHE A 221 4.44 -8.42 11.26
CA PHE A 221 3.32 -8.57 10.31
C PHE A 221 3.30 -9.96 9.69
N LYS A 222 4.44 -10.47 9.23
CA LYS A 222 4.57 -11.84 8.72
C LYS A 222 4.09 -12.85 9.77
N ASN A 223 4.54 -12.73 11.01
CA ASN A 223 4.20 -13.68 12.08
C ASN A 223 2.73 -13.65 12.49
N VAL A 224 2.06 -12.50 12.35
CA VAL A 224 0.62 -12.38 12.57
C VAL A 224 -0.17 -12.93 11.38
N TYR A 225 0.15 -12.50 10.16
CA TYR A 225 -0.59 -12.80 8.96
C TYR A 225 -0.33 -14.22 8.42
N ALA A 226 0.95 -14.58 8.26
CA ALA A 226 1.41 -15.83 7.66
C ALA A 226 2.51 -16.52 8.51
N PRO A 227 2.21 -16.91 9.78
CA PRO A 227 3.19 -17.53 10.67
C PRO A 227 3.85 -18.77 10.04
N ASN A 228 3.04 -19.58 9.35
CA ASN A 228 3.46 -20.81 8.66
C ASN A 228 3.56 -20.62 7.14
N GLY A 229 3.65 -19.38 6.65
CA GLY A 229 3.74 -19.10 5.22
C GLY A 229 4.99 -19.73 4.60
N SER A 230 4.81 -20.39 3.45
CA SER A 230 5.91 -20.98 2.67
C SER A 230 6.59 -19.92 1.82
N HIS A 231 7.92 -20.01 1.68
CA HIS A 231 8.66 -19.15 0.76
C HIS A 231 8.33 -19.44 -0.71
N GLN A 232 7.89 -20.67 -1.01
CA GLN A 232 7.51 -21.10 -2.36
C GLN A 232 6.06 -20.76 -2.72
N ASP A 233 5.31 -20.15 -1.80
CA ASP A 233 3.92 -19.76 -2.08
C ASP A 233 3.90 -18.48 -2.95
N PRO A 234 3.40 -18.55 -4.20
CA PRO A 234 3.37 -17.41 -5.12
C PRO A 234 2.36 -16.33 -4.72
N PHE A 235 1.41 -16.61 -3.82
CA PHE A 235 0.48 -15.58 -3.30
C PHE A 235 1.08 -14.81 -2.12
N LEU A 236 2.08 -15.36 -1.44
CA LEU A 236 2.82 -14.68 -0.37
C LEU A 236 4.10 -14.01 -0.86
N ASN A 237 4.81 -14.62 -1.82
CA ASN A 237 6.10 -14.14 -2.29
C ASN A 237 6.10 -14.04 -3.81
N ILE A 238 5.41 -13.01 -4.31
CA ILE A 238 5.10 -12.81 -5.72
C ILE A 238 6.39 -12.59 -6.53
N GLU A 239 7.31 -11.78 -6.00
CA GLU A 239 8.57 -11.52 -6.71
C GLU A 239 9.47 -12.76 -6.70
N ALA A 240 9.59 -13.47 -5.57
CA ALA A 240 10.42 -14.67 -5.48
C ALA A 240 9.90 -15.84 -6.35
N ASN A 241 8.58 -15.98 -6.47
CA ASN A 241 7.92 -17.05 -7.25
C ASN A 241 7.26 -16.52 -8.53
N PHE A 242 7.92 -15.56 -9.18
CA PHE A 242 7.42 -14.93 -10.39
C PHE A 242 7.34 -15.95 -11.54
N ASP A 243 6.16 -16.10 -12.14
CA ASP A 243 5.90 -16.97 -13.29
C ASP A 243 5.70 -16.15 -14.58
N ASP A 244 6.64 -16.26 -15.53
CA ASP A 244 6.64 -15.45 -16.75
C ASP A 244 5.36 -15.64 -17.59
N GLY A 245 4.78 -16.86 -17.63
CA GLY A 245 3.59 -17.16 -18.43
C GLY A 245 2.32 -16.54 -17.85
N LEU A 246 2.16 -16.62 -16.53
CA LEU A 246 1.10 -15.99 -15.77
C LEU A 246 1.17 -14.46 -15.93
N TRP A 247 2.33 -13.87 -15.69
CA TRP A 247 2.51 -12.41 -15.76
C TRP A 247 2.41 -11.89 -17.19
N THR A 248 2.79 -12.68 -18.20
CA THR A 248 2.49 -12.36 -19.61
C THR A 248 0.99 -12.26 -19.85
N THR A 249 0.20 -13.19 -19.29
CA THR A 249 -1.26 -13.17 -19.42
C THR A 249 -1.86 -11.96 -18.72
N ILE A 250 -1.43 -11.67 -17.49
CA ILE A 250 -1.87 -10.49 -16.74
C ILE A 250 -1.53 -9.19 -17.50
N MET A 251 -0.28 -9.05 -17.95
CA MET A 251 0.18 -7.83 -18.61
C MET A 251 -0.54 -7.56 -19.92
N ARG A 252 -1.05 -8.56 -20.66
CA ARG A 252 -1.91 -8.31 -21.84
C ARG A 252 -3.16 -7.49 -21.51
N HIS A 253 -3.68 -7.63 -20.30
CA HIS A 253 -4.93 -7.00 -19.87
C HIS A 253 -4.76 -5.87 -18.86
N THR A 254 -3.60 -5.77 -18.19
CA THR A 254 -3.34 -4.77 -17.15
C THR A 254 -2.04 -4.03 -17.43
N LYS A 255 -2.08 -2.69 -17.43
CA LYS A 255 -0.87 -1.85 -17.40
C LYS A 255 -0.49 -1.54 -15.94
N PHE A 256 0.79 -1.32 -15.69
CA PHE A 256 1.32 -1.08 -14.34
C PHE A 256 2.03 0.26 -14.24
N ILE A 257 1.83 0.94 -13.12
CA ILE A 257 2.78 1.91 -12.60
C ILE A 257 3.18 1.48 -11.18
N VAL A 258 4.48 1.41 -10.92
CA VAL A 258 5.06 0.89 -9.68
C VAL A 258 5.96 1.95 -9.07
N LEU A 259 5.69 2.30 -7.82
CA LEU A 259 6.36 3.37 -7.12
C LEU A 259 7.18 2.81 -5.96
N CYS A 260 8.33 3.42 -5.69
CA CYS A 260 9.10 3.16 -4.47
C CYS A 260 9.95 4.35 -4.06
N GLY A 261 10.23 4.45 -2.76
CA GLY A 261 11.26 5.34 -2.25
C GLY A 261 12.66 4.79 -2.52
N SER A 262 13.66 5.63 -2.76
CA SER A 262 15.06 5.18 -2.88
C SER A 262 15.72 4.83 -1.54
N ASP A 263 15.24 5.38 -0.42
CA ASP A 263 15.69 5.03 0.93
C ASP A 263 14.81 3.93 1.58
N GLU A 264 13.78 3.45 0.85
CA GLU A 264 12.81 2.47 1.33
C GLU A 264 13.38 1.05 1.42
N ILE A 265 13.03 0.33 2.49
CA ILE A 265 13.51 -1.03 2.73
C ILE A 265 13.05 -2.07 1.69
N LEU A 266 11.88 -1.87 1.07
CA LEU A 266 11.31 -2.75 0.05
C LEU A 266 11.77 -2.40 -1.38
N CYS A 267 12.45 -1.27 -1.58
CA CYS A 267 12.90 -0.83 -2.90
C CYS A 267 13.67 -1.91 -3.69
N PRO A 268 14.57 -2.71 -3.08
CA PRO A 268 15.27 -3.77 -3.81
C PRO A 268 14.36 -4.84 -4.40
N GLU A 269 13.28 -5.26 -3.72
CA GLU A 269 12.34 -6.23 -4.28
C GLU A 269 11.45 -5.61 -5.36
N ILE A 270 11.11 -4.33 -5.21
CA ILE A 270 10.33 -3.59 -6.19
C ILE A 270 11.11 -3.44 -7.50
N ILE A 271 12.40 -3.09 -7.44
CA ILE A 271 13.30 -3.02 -8.60
C ILE A 271 13.35 -4.37 -9.33
N ARG A 272 13.46 -5.48 -8.58
CA ARG A 272 13.51 -6.83 -9.18
C ARG A 272 12.19 -7.20 -9.85
N LEU A 273 11.05 -6.89 -9.26
CA LEU A 273 9.75 -7.09 -9.88
C LEU A 273 9.61 -6.26 -11.16
N CYS A 274 9.90 -4.95 -11.11
CA CYS A 274 9.82 -4.07 -12.28
C CYS A 274 10.73 -4.58 -13.41
N SER A 275 11.94 -5.05 -13.07
CA SER A 275 12.85 -5.66 -14.04
C SER A 275 12.30 -6.94 -14.67
N LYS A 276 11.52 -7.74 -13.92
CA LYS A 276 10.86 -8.95 -14.44
C LYS A 276 9.68 -8.59 -15.35
N LEU A 277 8.83 -7.65 -14.93
CA LEU A 277 7.72 -7.15 -15.75
C LEU A 277 8.22 -6.50 -17.05
N ALA A 278 9.26 -5.67 -16.98
CA ALA A 278 9.80 -4.99 -18.16
C ALA A 278 10.43 -5.96 -19.20
N LYS A 279 10.91 -7.12 -18.75
CA LYS A 279 11.37 -8.18 -19.66
C LYS A 279 10.23 -8.84 -20.44
N ILE A 280 9.01 -8.81 -19.90
CA ILE A 280 7.81 -9.31 -20.58
C ILE A 280 7.34 -8.26 -21.58
N ASP A 281 7.12 -7.03 -21.13
CA ASP A 281 6.65 -5.91 -21.95
C ASP A 281 6.97 -4.57 -21.25
N GLU A 282 8.00 -3.87 -21.74
CA GLU A 282 8.48 -2.60 -21.17
C GLU A 282 7.47 -1.44 -21.31
N ASP A 283 6.61 -1.47 -22.33
CA ASP A 283 5.62 -0.41 -22.57
C ASP A 283 4.41 -0.52 -21.63
N ARG A 284 4.29 -1.66 -20.94
CA ARG A 284 3.18 -1.96 -20.03
C ARG A 284 3.51 -1.83 -18.56
N VAL A 285 4.76 -1.50 -18.21
CA VAL A 285 5.17 -1.23 -16.84
C VAL A 285 6.00 0.04 -16.75
N LYS A 286 5.60 0.95 -15.88
CA LYS A 286 6.38 2.13 -15.54
C LYS A 286 6.84 2.07 -14.09
N MET A 287 8.14 2.21 -13.86
CA MET A 287 8.67 2.38 -12.51
C MET A 287 8.94 3.87 -12.22
N CYS A 288 8.50 4.36 -11.07
CA CYS A 288 8.79 5.69 -10.57
C CYS A 288 9.49 5.57 -9.21
N MET A 289 10.73 6.05 -9.12
CA MET A 289 11.49 6.03 -7.88
C MET A 289 11.61 7.45 -7.33
N GLU A 290 11.21 7.65 -6.08
CA GLU A 290 11.28 8.94 -5.39
C GLU A 290 12.67 9.10 -4.73
N PRO A 291 13.49 10.08 -5.14
CA PRO A 291 14.77 10.37 -4.51
C PRO A 291 14.59 10.68 -3.01
N ARG A 292 15.38 10.01 -2.16
CA ARG A 292 15.28 10.07 -0.69
C ARG A 292 13.89 9.72 -0.13
N GLY A 293 13.02 9.11 -0.95
CA GLY A 293 11.70 8.66 -0.53
C GLY A 293 11.79 7.48 0.41
N VAL A 294 10.92 7.46 1.41
CA VAL A 294 10.72 6.35 2.37
C VAL A 294 9.51 5.49 1.97
N HIS A 295 9.18 4.47 2.76
CA HIS A 295 8.02 3.62 2.48
C HIS A 295 6.71 4.41 2.33
N CYS A 296 5.98 4.19 1.24
CA CYS A 296 4.75 4.90 0.90
C CYS A 296 4.87 6.44 0.87
N ASN A 297 6.04 6.98 0.53
CA ASN A 297 6.31 8.42 0.45
C ASN A 297 5.23 9.17 -0.36
N THR A 298 4.87 8.64 -1.54
CA THR A 298 3.80 9.14 -2.41
C THR A 298 2.50 9.44 -1.64
N LEU A 299 2.01 8.50 -0.82
CA LEU A 299 0.74 8.68 -0.11
C LEU A 299 0.87 9.65 1.08
N LEU A 300 2.02 9.63 1.75
CA LEU A 300 2.27 10.41 2.95
C LEU A 300 2.50 11.89 2.66
N PHE A 301 3.18 12.21 1.57
CA PHE A 301 3.73 13.54 1.34
C PHE A 301 3.25 14.23 0.06
N ASP A 302 2.94 13.50 -1.01
CA ASP A 302 2.47 14.15 -2.25
C ASP A 302 1.08 14.75 -2.07
N ALA A 303 0.28 14.26 -1.11
CA ALA A 303 -0.98 14.89 -0.76
C ALA A 303 -0.81 16.32 -0.20
N TRP A 304 0.38 16.68 0.29
CA TRP A 304 0.67 18.01 0.83
C TRP A 304 1.23 18.95 -0.23
N ASP A 305 2.04 18.42 -1.14
CA ASP A 305 2.61 19.16 -2.27
C ASP A 305 2.70 18.27 -3.53
N PRO A 306 1.60 18.13 -4.27
CA PRO A 306 1.50 17.13 -5.34
C PRO A 306 2.31 17.45 -6.59
N TYR A 307 2.83 18.67 -6.69
CA TYR A 307 3.63 19.12 -7.83
C TYR A 307 5.05 19.49 -7.42
N ALA A 308 5.49 19.04 -6.23
CA ALA A 308 6.89 19.10 -5.83
C ALA A 308 7.79 18.41 -6.87
N GLU A 309 9.04 18.84 -6.98
CA GLU A 309 10.03 18.39 -7.99
C GLU A 309 10.21 16.86 -8.07
N HIS A 310 9.93 16.14 -6.97
CA HIS A 310 10.09 14.69 -6.88
C HIS A 310 8.78 13.94 -6.59
N SER A 311 7.63 14.63 -6.66
CA SER A 311 6.32 14.02 -6.51
C SER A 311 6.05 13.04 -7.65
N SER A 312 5.49 11.88 -7.31
CA SER A 312 5.08 10.89 -8.31
C SER A 312 3.62 11.06 -8.75
N PHE A 313 2.89 11.97 -8.10
CA PHE A 313 1.49 12.25 -8.41
C PHE A 313 1.22 12.60 -9.89
N PRO A 314 2.01 13.46 -10.57
CA PRO A 314 1.78 13.77 -11.99
C PRO A 314 1.91 12.55 -12.91
N GLU A 315 2.81 11.62 -12.57
CA GLU A 315 3.02 10.38 -13.31
C GLU A 315 1.85 9.41 -13.13
N ILE A 316 1.32 9.28 -11.90
CA ILE A 316 0.10 8.52 -11.63
C ILE A 316 -1.09 9.12 -12.39
N LEU A 317 -1.25 10.45 -12.39
CA LEU A 317 -2.32 11.10 -13.14
C LEU A 317 -2.21 10.84 -14.65
N ARG A 318 -1.02 10.95 -15.23
CA ARG A 318 -0.80 10.67 -16.65
C ARG A 318 -1.12 9.22 -16.98
N PHE A 319 -0.68 8.28 -16.13
CA PHE A 319 -0.97 6.86 -16.27
C PHE A 319 -2.47 6.55 -16.17
N LEU A 320 -3.18 7.16 -15.22
CA LEU A 320 -4.62 6.92 -15.05
C LEU A 320 -5.48 7.63 -16.12
N ARG A 321 -4.98 8.70 -16.75
CA ARG A 321 -5.64 9.35 -17.89
C ARG A 321 -5.32 8.72 -19.25
N SER A 322 -4.27 7.93 -19.38
CA SER A 322 -3.91 7.35 -20.68
C SER A 322 -4.94 6.35 -21.16
N ASP A 323 -5.27 6.35 -22.44
CA ASP A 323 -6.16 5.32 -22.97
C ASP A 323 -5.45 3.96 -22.96
N PHE A 324 -6.15 2.93 -22.51
CA PHE A 324 -5.58 1.58 -22.51
C PHE A 324 -5.27 1.10 -23.94
N TYR A 325 -6.03 1.57 -24.93
CA TYR A 325 -5.98 1.17 -26.34
C TYR A 325 -5.18 2.11 -27.27
N GLU A 326 -4.53 3.17 -26.76
CA GLU A 326 -3.67 3.98 -27.63
C GLU A 326 -2.40 3.20 -28.02
N LYS A 327 -2.36 2.84 -29.31
CA LYS A 327 -1.31 2.20 -30.13
C LYS A 327 -1.11 0.68 -29.95
N ALA A 328 -1.85 -0.06 -30.78
CA ALA A 328 -1.34 -1.25 -31.48
C ALA A 328 -0.86 -0.84 -32.89
#